data_AF-A0A959J870-F1
#
_entry.id   AF-A0A959J870-F1
#
_cell.length_a   1.000
_cell.length_b   1.000
_cell.length_c   1.000
_cell.angle_alpha   90.00
_cell.angle_beta   90.00
_cell.angle_gamma   90.00
#
_symmetry.space_group_name_H-M   'P 1'
#
loop_
_entity.id
_entity.type
_entity.pdbx_description
1 polymer ?
#
loop_
_entity_poly.entity_id
_entity_poly.type
_entity_poly.pdbx_seq_one_letter_code
_entity_poly.pdbx_strand_id
1 'polypeptide(L)'
;MIPGLVLSMDFNALIDIFIPFTVIWILNYKKEFYYDVLYRASLTVAIICFLSIFSAFTGIMDFQANGPWFSSFSAAGFGGYPTGYSNSLFLFIPFIVYKYRIANRKIISKETVIILIIISAQYISGGRAGLLASLFVIFIGFRASFILKVFLIILIAFAFQSENVQRHFRITNAGKNRYERNLDEISSGRLYLDKYYYEKFLKRPLFGYGFGEKEEMELSLDAHIIWLRNVVDGGLIYFFFLLYFFIEIFKKIRNNFTLKREERKFFYILFFSTLIITFLEPNYLIGSVQGEFVYWFLISLLLKRERTISNPSLNEKMLS
;
A
#
# COMPACT_ATOMS: atom_id res chain seq x y z
N MET A 1 -12.07 35.01 -11.47
CA MET A 1 -11.70 33.89 -12.36
C MET A 1 -11.39 32.64 -11.51
N ILE A 2 -12.40 32.22 -10.74
CA ILE A 2 -12.42 31.07 -9.81
C ILE A 2 -13.37 29.91 -10.27
N PRO A 3 -14.02 29.88 -11.47
CA PRO A 3 -14.85 28.70 -11.80
C PRO A 3 -14.07 27.47 -12.30
N GLY A 4 -12.83 27.61 -12.80
CA GLY A 4 -12.12 26.48 -13.42
C GLY A 4 -11.60 25.43 -12.44
N LEU A 5 -11.26 25.84 -11.21
CA LEU A 5 -10.67 24.97 -10.18
C LEU A 5 -11.73 24.18 -9.39
N VAL A 6 -12.98 24.64 -9.43
CA VAL A 6 -14.13 24.02 -8.74
C VAL A 6 -14.94 23.13 -9.69
N LEU A 7 -14.96 23.44 -10.99
CA LEU A 7 -15.68 22.64 -11.99
C LEU A 7 -14.88 21.43 -12.50
N SER A 8 -13.58 21.33 -12.21
CA SER A 8 -12.71 20.20 -12.61
C SER A 8 -12.43 19.21 -11.48
N MET A 9 -13.05 19.38 -10.31
CA MET A 9 -12.97 18.41 -9.22
C MET A 9 -14.16 17.48 -9.32
N ASP A 10 -13.94 16.27 -9.80
CA ASP A 10 -14.89 15.17 -9.61
C ASP A 10 -15.22 15.08 -8.11
N PHE A 11 -16.50 14.91 -7.76
CA PHE A 11 -16.95 14.74 -6.38
C PHE A 11 -16.22 13.58 -5.69
N ASN A 12 -15.82 12.56 -6.47
CA ASN A 12 -14.98 11.47 -6.01
C ASN A 12 -13.60 11.94 -5.52
N ALA A 13 -12.96 12.87 -6.24
CA ALA A 13 -11.66 13.43 -5.83
C ALA A 13 -11.76 14.23 -4.54
N LEU A 14 -12.89 14.92 -4.30
CA LEU A 14 -13.15 15.58 -3.02
C LEU A 14 -13.34 14.56 -1.90
N ILE A 15 -14.10 13.48 -2.12
CA ILE A 15 -14.26 12.40 -1.14
C ILE A 15 -12.91 11.77 -0.80
N ASP A 16 -12.07 11.48 -1.79
CA ASP A 16 -10.74 10.88 -1.58
C ASP A 16 -9.82 11.80 -0.78
N ILE A 17 -9.94 13.13 -0.98
CA ILE A 17 -9.24 14.13 -0.17
C ILE A 17 -9.82 14.18 1.25
N PHE A 18 -11.14 14.09 1.43
CA PHE A 18 -11.83 14.26 2.72
C PHE A 18 -11.87 13.00 3.59
N ILE A 19 -11.79 11.79 3.04
CA ILE A 19 -11.71 10.53 3.81
C ILE A 19 -10.56 10.57 4.82
N PRO A 20 -9.31 10.92 4.44
CA PRO A 20 -8.21 11.10 5.38
C PRO A 20 -8.56 12.05 6.53
N PHE A 21 -9.17 13.21 6.24
CA PHE A 21 -9.53 14.21 7.27
C PHE A 21 -10.65 13.72 8.19
N THR A 22 -11.65 13.06 7.63
CA THR A 22 -12.80 12.52 8.38
C THR A 22 -12.35 11.41 9.32
N VAL A 23 -11.46 10.53 8.84
CA VAL A 23 -10.84 9.49 9.66
C VAL A 23 -9.94 10.10 10.74
N ILE A 24 -9.16 11.12 10.42
CA ILE A 24 -8.35 11.86 11.42
C ILE A 24 -9.23 12.50 12.50
N TRP A 25 -10.42 12.96 12.14
CA TRP A 25 -11.33 13.66 13.03
C TRP A 25 -12.17 12.74 13.92
N ILE A 26 -12.63 11.59 13.41
CA ILE A 26 -13.55 10.68 14.12
C ILE A 26 -12.86 9.87 15.24
N LEU A 27 -11.55 9.61 15.15
CA LEU A 27 -10.88 8.64 16.02
C LEU A 27 -10.41 9.23 17.35
N ASN A 28 -11.34 9.31 18.31
CA ASN A 28 -11.05 9.81 19.65
C ASN A 28 -10.61 8.72 20.67
N TYR A 29 -10.51 7.44 20.30
CA TYR A 29 -10.15 6.37 21.24
C TYR A 29 -8.63 6.19 21.46
N LYS A 30 -8.23 5.32 22.40
CA LYS A 30 -6.83 4.99 22.73
C LYS A 30 -6.16 4.24 21.56
N LYS A 31 -4.91 4.58 21.23
CA LYS A 31 -4.18 4.00 20.08
C LYS A 31 -4.02 2.48 20.21
N GLU A 32 -3.79 2.01 21.44
CA GLU A 32 -3.60 0.60 21.78
C GLU A 32 -4.78 -0.27 21.36
N PHE A 33 -6.01 0.24 21.52
CA PHE A 33 -7.22 -0.46 21.12
C PHE A 33 -7.21 -0.74 19.61
N TYR A 34 -6.94 0.28 18.80
CA TYR A 34 -6.91 0.14 17.35
C TYR A 34 -5.78 -0.77 16.87
N TYR A 35 -4.59 -0.68 17.47
CA TYR A 35 -3.50 -1.61 17.18
C TYR A 35 -3.85 -3.06 17.54
N ASP A 36 -4.69 -3.30 18.56
CA ASP A 36 -5.18 -4.64 18.88
C ASP A 36 -6.21 -5.12 17.86
N VAL A 37 -7.17 -4.28 17.48
CA VAL A 37 -8.17 -4.59 16.44
C VAL A 37 -7.49 -4.96 15.12
N LEU A 38 -6.52 -4.16 14.66
CA LEU A 38 -5.80 -4.40 13.40
C LEU A 38 -4.95 -5.68 13.45
N TYR A 39 -4.37 -5.99 14.61
CA TYR A 39 -3.66 -7.26 14.79
C TYR A 39 -4.62 -8.45 14.75
N ARG A 40 -5.79 -8.37 15.40
CA ARG A 40 -6.81 -9.44 15.32
C ARG A 40 -7.34 -9.60 13.90
N ALA A 41 -7.57 -8.51 13.18
CA ALA A 41 -7.95 -8.54 11.77
C ALA A 41 -6.86 -9.25 10.93
N SER A 42 -5.58 -9.02 11.22
CA SER A 42 -4.46 -9.72 10.56
C SER A 42 -4.52 -11.24 10.78
N LEU A 43 -5.00 -11.71 11.95
CA LEU A 43 -5.20 -13.15 12.20
C LEU A 43 -6.31 -13.73 11.34
N THR A 44 -7.44 -13.02 11.24
CA THR A 44 -8.55 -13.42 10.36
C THR A 44 -8.10 -13.46 8.90
N VAL A 45 -7.35 -12.46 8.45
CA VAL A 45 -6.76 -12.42 7.11
C VAL A 45 -5.82 -13.60 6.88
N ALA A 46 -4.99 -13.95 7.87
CA ALA A 46 -4.10 -15.11 7.76
C ALA A 46 -4.87 -16.43 7.57
N ILE A 47 -6.03 -16.59 8.22
CA ILE A 47 -6.91 -17.75 8.00
C ILE A 47 -7.42 -17.79 6.56
N ILE A 48 -7.88 -16.66 6.03
CA ILE A 48 -8.32 -16.55 4.63
C ILE A 48 -7.16 -16.88 3.67
N CYS A 49 -5.97 -16.35 3.92
CA CYS A 49 -4.77 -16.66 3.15
C CYS A 49 -4.43 -18.15 3.20
N PHE A 50 -4.51 -18.77 4.38
CA PHE A 50 -4.29 -20.21 4.52
C PHE A 50 -5.30 -21.02 3.72
N LEU A 51 -6.59 -20.65 3.74
CA LEU A 51 -7.63 -21.32 2.95
C LEU A 51 -7.38 -21.14 1.44
N SER A 52 -6.96 -19.96 1.00
CA SER A 52 -6.59 -19.69 -0.41
C SER A 52 -5.39 -20.52 -0.84
N ILE A 53 -4.36 -20.65 0.01
CA ILE A 53 -3.21 -21.55 -0.24
C ILE A 53 -3.66 -23.01 -0.31
N PHE A 54 -4.46 -23.46 0.66
CA PHE A 54 -4.98 -24.82 0.69
C PHE A 54 -5.79 -25.13 -0.57
N SER A 55 -6.64 -24.18 -0.99
CA SER A 55 -7.42 -24.26 -2.22
C SER A 55 -6.52 -24.37 -3.46
N ALA A 56 -5.45 -23.58 -3.53
CA ALA A 56 -4.48 -23.65 -4.63
C ALA A 56 -3.80 -25.01 -4.77
N PHE A 57 -3.49 -25.68 -3.65
CA PHE A 57 -2.81 -26.97 -3.66
C PHE A 57 -3.74 -28.17 -3.84
N THR A 58 -4.99 -28.07 -3.39
CA THR A 58 -5.94 -29.20 -3.39
C THR A 58 -7.02 -29.11 -4.46
N GLY A 59 -7.24 -27.91 -5.02
CA GLY A 59 -8.41 -27.60 -5.87
C GLY A 59 -9.73 -27.52 -5.09
N ILE A 60 -9.73 -27.82 -3.78
CA ILE A 60 -10.93 -27.78 -2.95
C ILE A 60 -11.29 -26.32 -2.67
N MET A 61 -12.58 -25.98 -2.79
CA MET A 61 -13.09 -24.61 -2.62
C MET A 61 -12.50 -23.58 -3.59
N ASP A 62 -11.96 -24.00 -4.75
CA ASP A 62 -11.42 -23.05 -5.72
C ASP A 62 -12.52 -22.49 -6.64
N PHE A 63 -13.47 -21.77 -6.05
CA PHE A 63 -14.57 -21.15 -6.77
C PHE A 63 -14.08 -19.93 -7.57
N GLN A 64 -14.65 -19.74 -8.76
CA GLN A 64 -14.39 -18.55 -9.56
C GLN A 64 -15.33 -17.42 -9.14
N ALA A 65 -14.79 -16.22 -9.00
CA ALA A 65 -15.61 -15.04 -8.75
C ALA A 65 -16.48 -14.72 -9.98
N ASN A 66 -17.76 -14.44 -9.75
CA ASN A 66 -18.64 -13.88 -10.77
C ASN A 66 -18.26 -12.42 -11.00
N GLY A 67 -17.74 -12.09 -12.18
CA GLY A 67 -17.39 -10.71 -12.52
C GLY A 67 -16.30 -10.61 -13.59
N PRO A 68 -15.94 -9.38 -13.99
CA PRO A 68 -15.05 -9.13 -15.13
C PRO A 68 -13.63 -9.66 -14.94
N TRP A 69 -13.23 -9.94 -13.69
CA TRP A 69 -11.86 -10.33 -13.34
C TRP A 69 -11.65 -11.85 -13.20
N PHE A 70 -12.70 -12.68 -13.36
CA PHE A 70 -12.72 -14.16 -13.42
C PHE A 70 -11.58 -14.90 -12.69
N SER A 71 -11.27 -14.47 -11.47
CA SER A 71 -10.18 -15.07 -10.69
C SER A 71 -10.73 -16.07 -9.70
N SER A 72 -10.00 -17.17 -9.54
CA SER A 72 -10.30 -18.23 -8.60
C SER A 72 -10.02 -17.78 -7.17
N PHE A 73 -10.66 -18.41 -6.18
CA PHE A 73 -10.44 -18.14 -4.76
C PHE A 73 -8.98 -18.34 -4.36
N SER A 74 -8.31 -19.34 -4.94
CA SER A 74 -6.88 -19.58 -4.77
C SER A 74 -6.03 -18.38 -5.18
N ALA A 75 -6.42 -17.68 -6.26
CA ALA A 75 -5.69 -16.55 -6.82
C ALA A 75 -6.06 -15.18 -6.21
N ALA A 76 -7.30 -14.98 -5.76
CA ALA A 76 -7.78 -13.66 -5.34
C ALA A 76 -8.47 -13.61 -3.97
N GLY A 77 -8.52 -14.73 -3.26
CA GLY A 77 -9.33 -14.87 -2.04
C GLY A 77 -10.78 -14.46 -2.30
N PHE A 78 -11.41 -13.83 -1.31
CA PHE A 78 -12.75 -13.25 -1.47
C PHE A 78 -12.77 -11.92 -2.25
N GLY A 79 -11.61 -11.40 -2.66
CA GLY A 79 -11.51 -10.11 -3.35
C GLY A 79 -11.83 -10.17 -4.85
N GLY A 80 -11.78 -11.36 -5.47
CA GLY A 80 -12.09 -11.58 -6.88
C GLY A 80 -11.12 -10.94 -7.90
N TYR A 81 -10.14 -10.15 -7.42
CA TYR A 81 -9.09 -9.52 -8.23
C TYR A 81 -7.69 -9.73 -7.60
N PRO A 82 -6.75 -10.45 -8.27
CA PRO A 82 -5.49 -10.88 -7.65
C PRO A 82 -4.58 -9.72 -7.22
N THR A 83 -4.48 -8.67 -8.05
CA THR A 83 -3.64 -7.52 -7.75
C THR A 83 -4.15 -6.77 -6.51
N GLY A 84 -5.45 -6.47 -6.46
CA GLY A 84 -6.10 -5.81 -5.32
C GLY A 84 -6.00 -6.64 -4.04
N TYR A 85 -6.14 -7.97 -4.14
CA TYR A 85 -5.93 -8.90 -3.03
C TYR A 85 -4.50 -8.77 -2.49
N SER A 86 -3.49 -8.89 -3.36
CA SER A 86 -2.09 -8.82 -2.93
C SER A 86 -1.70 -7.48 -2.29
N ASN A 87 -2.20 -6.36 -2.83
CA ASN A 87 -1.90 -5.02 -2.34
C ASN A 87 -2.57 -4.76 -0.99
N SER A 88 -3.76 -5.33 -0.77
CA SER A 88 -4.47 -5.24 0.51
C SER A 88 -3.79 -6.08 1.58
N LEU A 89 -3.31 -7.27 1.24
CA LEU A 89 -2.61 -8.18 2.16
C LEU A 89 -1.34 -7.56 2.75
N PHE A 90 -0.60 -6.78 1.95
CA PHE A 90 0.63 -6.16 2.41
C PHE A 90 0.39 -5.19 3.58
N LEU A 91 -0.76 -4.49 3.65
CA LEU A 91 -1.07 -3.51 4.70
C LEU A 91 -1.05 -4.11 6.10
N PHE A 92 -1.32 -5.42 6.22
CA PHE A 92 -1.31 -6.12 7.50
C PHE A 92 0.10 -6.47 7.99
N ILE A 93 1.09 -6.61 7.08
CA ILE A 93 2.44 -7.03 7.46
C ILE A 93 3.16 -6.02 8.35
N PRO A 94 3.16 -4.69 8.07
CA PRO A 94 3.72 -3.69 8.98
C PRO A 94 3.21 -3.82 10.42
N PHE A 95 1.92 -4.16 10.60
CA PHE A 95 1.34 -4.33 11.93
C PHE A 95 1.82 -5.58 12.65
N ILE A 96 1.86 -6.70 11.94
CA ILE A 96 2.34 -7.97 12.52
C ILE A 96 3.80 -7.80 12.94
N VAL A 97 4.60 -7.12 12.12
CA VAL A 97 5.98 -6.73 12.45
C VAL A 97 6.03 -5.81 13.66
N TYR A 98 5.17 -4.78 13.74
CA TYR A 98 5.12 -3.88 14.90
C TYR A 98 4.82 -4.64 16.20
N LYS A 99 3.82 -5.52 16.20
CA LYS A 99 3.48 -6.37 17.37
C LYS A 99 4.60 -7.33 17.73
N TYR A 100 5.22 -7.97 16.74
CA TYR A 100 6.41 -8.81 16.91
C TYR A 100 7.54 -8.04 17.63
N ARG A 101 7.78 -6.79 17.23
CA ARG A 101 8.82 -5.94 17.83
C ARG A 101 8.51 -5.48 19.24
N ILE A 102 7.27 -5.08 19.53
CA ILE A 102 6.87 -4.68 20.89
C ILE A 102 7.00 -5.86 21.84
N ALA A 103 6.53 -7.04 21.43
CA ALA A 103 6.57 -8.23 22.26
C ALA A 103 7.97 -8.88 22.35
N ASN A 104 8.99 -8.29 21.71
CA ASN A 104 10.37 -8.77 21.68
C ASN A 104 10.50 -10.27 21.37
N ARG A 105 9.71 -10.75 20.39
CA ARG A 105 9.63 -12.17 20.06
C ARG A 105 10.90 -12.65 19.35
N LYS A 106 11.22 -13.94 19.50
CA LYS A 106 12.25 -14.64 18.71
C LYS A 106 11.80 -14.78 17.26
N ILE A 107 12.73 -14.97 16.33
CA ILE A 107 12.44 -15.13 14.89
C ILE A 107 11.43 -16.25 14.62
N ILE A 108 11.49 -17.35 15.36
CA ILE A 108 10.48 -18.41 15.30
C ILE A 108 9.36 -18.02 16.25
N SER A 109 8.32 -17.35 15.72
CA SER A 109 7.16 -16.89 16.46
C SER A 109 5.89 -17.08 15.62
N LYS A 110 4.72 -17.05 16.27
CA LYS A 110 3.44 -17.12 15.58
C LYS A 110 3.30 -15.99 14.54
N GLU A 111 3.84 -14.81 14.84
CA GLU A 111 3.83 -13.64 13.96
C GLU A 111 4.62 -13.92 12.67
N THR A 112 5.74 -14.62 12.76
CA THR A 112 6.52 -15.04 11.60
C THR A 112 5.74 -16.03 10.72
N VAL A 113 5.04 -16.99 11.34
CA VAL A 113 4.19 -17.95 10.61
C VAL A 113 3.07 -17.22 9.87
N ILE A 114 2.40 -16.27 10.53
CA ILE A 114 1.35 -15.44 9.92
C ILE A 114 1.90 -14.67 8.71
N ILE A 115 3.07 -14.05 8.84
CA ILE A 115 3.70 -13.31 7.74
C ILE A 115 4.02 -14.23 6.56
N LEU A 116 4.55 -15.44 6.82
CA LEU A 116 4.83 -16.42 5.78
C LEU A 116 3.57 -16.90 5.07
N ILE A 117 2.46 -17.08 5.79
CA ILE A 117 1.15 -17.41 5.21
C ILE A 117 0.67 -16.28 4.29
N ILE A 118 0.74 -15.02 4.74
CA ILE A 118 0.33 -13.88 3.92
C ILE A 118 1.20 -13.77 2.65
N ILE A 119 2.52 -13.88 2.79
CA ILE A 119 3.45 -13.83 1.65
C ILE A 119 3.20 -14.98 0.67
N SER A 120 2.94 -16.18 1.18
CA SER A 120 2.62 -17.33 0.34
C SER A 120 1.33 -17.11 -0.46
N ALA A 121 0.31 -16.53 0.16
CA ALA A 121 -0.93 -16.18 -0.56
C ALA A 121 -0.71 -15.07 -1.60
N GLN A 122 0.07 -14.02 -1.28
CA GLN A 122 0.46 -12.99 -2.25
C GLN A 122 1.25 -13.59 -3.42
N TYR A 123 2.12 -14.54 -3.14
CA TYR A 123 2.89 -15.25 -4.15
C TYR A 123 2.00 -16.07 -5.09
N ILE A 124 1.03 -16.84 -4.56
CA ILE A 124 0.07 -17.61 -5.37
C ILE A 124 -0.80 -16.68 -6.22
N SER A 125 -1.20 -15.52 -5.69
CA SER A 125 -1.99 -14.53 -6.45
C SER A 125 -1.24 -13.90 -7.64
N GLY A 126 0.09 -14.05 -7.72
CA GLY A 126 0.90 -13.37 -8.73
C GLY A 126 1.04 -11.86 -8.53
N GLY A 127 0.63 -11.34 -7.37
CA GLY A 127 0.69 -9.92 -7.05
C GLY A 127 2.10 -9.40 -6.76
N ARG A 128 2.66 -8.64 -7.70
CA ARG A 128 4.06 -8.19 -7.68
C ARG A 128 4.32 -7.08 -6.68
N ALA A 129 3.47 -6.05 -6.70
CA ALA A 129 3.67 -4.84 -5.90
C ALA A 129 3.50 -5.10 -4.40
N GLY A 130 2.39 -5.75 -4.01
CA GLY A 130 2.16 -6.17 -2.63
C GLY A 130 3.30 -7.04 -2.08
N LEU A 131 3.80 -8.00 -2.87
CA LEU A 131 4.89 -8.87 -2.45
C LEU A 131 6.23 -8.11 -2.26
N LEU A 132 6.59 -7.21 -3.18
CA LEU A 132 7.80 -6.38 -3.03
C LEU A 132 7.71 -5.48 -1.79
N ALA A 133 6.55 -4.90 -1.52
CA ALA A 133 6.33 -4.08 -0.33
C ALA A 133 6.41 -4.93 0.95
N SER A 134 5.82 -6.13 0.96
CA SER A 134 5.94 -7.10 2.05
C SER A 134 7.39 -7.46 2.36
N LEU A 135 8.19 -7.72 1.31
CA LEU A 135 9.62 -8.03 1.43
C LEU A 135 10.40 -6.85 2.03
N PHE A 136 10.13 -5.64 1.56
CA PHE A 136 10.72 -4.42 2.10
C PHE A 136 10.41 -4.25 3.60
N VAL A 137 9.16 -4.49 3.99
CA VAL A 137 8.75 -4.47 5.41
C VAL A 137 9.51 -5.49 6.24
N ILE A 138 9.70 -6.72 5.75
CA ILE A 138 10.48 -7.74 6.47
C ILE A 138 11.94 -7.29 6.61
N PHE A 139 12.54 -6.81 5.52
CA PHE A 139 13.93 -6.39 5.48
C PHE A 139 14.23 -5.30 6.50
N ILE A 140 13.38 -4.27 6.60
CA ILE A 140 13.56 -3.18 7.58
C ILE A 140 13.03 -3.57 8.97
N GLY A 141 11.96 -4.33 9.01
CA GLY A 141 11.14 -4.57 10.20
C GLY A 141 11.65 -5.63 11.15
N PHE A 142 12.18 -6.75 10.64
CA PHE A 142 12.59 -7.87 11.48
C PHE A 142 13.84 -7.55 12.31
N ARG A 143 13.86 -8.04 13.56
CA ARG A 143 15.05 -8.04 14.43
C ARG A 143 15.92 -9.27 14.13
N ALA A 144 16.36 -9.36 12.88
CA ALA A 144 17.24 -10.42 12.37
C ALA A 144 18.58 -9.83 11.93
N SER A 145 19.63 -10.65 11.89
CA SER A 145 20.90 -10.27 11.27
C SER A 145 20.68 -9.93 9.79
N PHE A 146 21.49 -9.02 9.26
CA PHE A 146 21.44 -8.65 7.85
C PHE A 146 21.54 -9.88 6.93
N ILE A 147 22.43 -10.81 7.26
CA ILE A 147 22.63 -12.07 6.53
C ILE A 147 21.34 -12.88 6.45
N LEU A 148 20.62 -13.05 7.57
CA LEU A 148 19.37 -13.81 7.58
C LEU A 148 18.26 -13.13 6.76
N LYS A 149 18.21 -11.79 6.79
CA LYS A 149 17.26 -11.02 5.97
C LYS A 149 17.55 -11.19 4.49
N VAL A 150 18.82 -11.09 4.08
CA VAL A 150 19.24 -11.32 2.70
C VAL A 150 18.96 -12.76 2.29
N PHE A 151 19.24 -13.74 3.16
CA PHE A 151 18.90 -15.15 2.91
C PHE A 151 17.40 -15.36 2.69
N LEU A 152 16.53 -14.76 3.51
CA LEU A 152 15.07 -14.83 3.31
C LEU A 152 14.66 -14.19 1.99
N ILE A 153 15.24 -13.05 1.62
CA ILE A 153 14.98 -12.41 0.33
C ILE A 153 15.44 -13.31 -0.82
N ILE A 154 16.63 -13.91 -0.73
CA ILE A 154 17.16 -14.82 -1.75
C ILE A 154 16.28 -16.06 -1.87
N LEU A 155 15.80 -16.62 -0.76
CA LEU A 155 14.93 -17.79 -0.77
C LEU A 155 13.60 -17.48 -1.45
N ILE A 156 13.04 -16.30 -1.18
CA ILE A 156 11.84 -15.82 -1.86
C ILE A 156 12.15 -15.52 -3.33
N ALA A 157 13.29 -14.87 -3.64
CA ALA A 157 13.81 -14.61 -4.99
C ALA A 157 13.97 -15.91 -5.82
N PHE A 158 14.48 -16.96 -5.20
CA PHE A 158 14.70 -18.27 -5.81
C PHE A 158 13.37 -18.99 -6.05
N ALA A 159 12.39 -18.86 -5.16
CA ALA A 159 11.04 -19.35 -5.41
C ALA A 159 10.45 -18.73 -6.70
N PHE A 160 10.78 -17.47 -7.03
CA PHE A 160 10.34 -16.85 -8.30
C PHE A 160 10.92 -17.51 -9.56
N GLN A 161 11.97 -18.32 -9.46
CA GLN A 161 12.47 -19.05 -10.63
C GLN A 161 11.62 -20.28 -10.98
N SER A 162 10.66 -20.67 -10.15
CA SER A 162 9.76 -21.77 -10.50
C SER A 162 8.96 -21.48 -11.77
N GLU A 163 8.77 -22.50 -12.61
CA GLU A 163 8.14 -22.35 -13.94
C GLU A 163 6.72 -21.76 -13.86
N ASN A 164 5.98 -22.10 -12.80
CA ASN A 164 4.66 -21.54 -12.50
C ASN A 164 4.71 -20.04 -12.26
N VAL A 165 5.78 -19.54 -11.64
CA VAL A 165 5.98 -18.11 -11.42
C VAL A 165 6.49 -17.42 -12.67
N GLN A 166 7.41 -18.02 -13.41
CA GLN A 166 7.85 -17.43 -14.68
C GLN A 166 6.69 -17.23 -15.67
N ARG A 167 5.70 -18.14 -15.66
CA ARG A 167 4.44 -17.99 -16.40
C ARG A 167 3.59 -16.82 -15.88
N HIS A 168 3.46 -16.66 -14.57
CA HIS A 168 2.77 -15.50 -13.96
C HIS A 168 3.49 -14.17 -14.19
N PHE A 169 4.83 -14.19 -14.28
CA PHE A 169 5.69 -13.04 -14.57
C PHE A 169 5.94 -12.83 -16.07
N ARG A 170 5.36 -13.66 -16.94
CA ARG A 170 5.46 -13.61 -18.41
C ARG A 170 6.91 -13.62 -18.94
N ILE A 171 7.85 -14.17 -18.17
CA ILE A 171 9.29 -14.20 -18.51
C ILE A 171 9.55 -15.20 -19.65
N THR A 172 8.73 -16.25 -19.75
CA THR A 172 8.91 -17.36 -20.70
C THR A 172 8.53 -17.05 -22.15
N ASN A 173 7.82 -15.95 -22.42
CA ASN A 173 7.42 -15.55 -23.78
C ASN A 173 8.19 -14.36 -24.35
N ALA A 174 9.19 -13.83 -23.63
CA ALA A 174 10.05 -12.76 -24.13
C ALA A 174 10.87 -13.27 -25.33
N GLY A 175 10.31 -13.13 -26.51
CA GLY A 175 10.83 -13.65 -27.77
C GLY A 175 12.23 -13.11 -28.04
N LYS A 176 13.07 -13.93 -28.69
CA LYS A 176 14.47 -13.61 -29.01
C LYS A 176 14.70 -12.37 -29.91
N ASN A 177 13.69 -11.55 -30.23
CA ASN A 177 13.82 -10.43 -31.17
C ASN A 177 13.14 -9.14 -30.66
N ARG A 178 13.97 -8.11 -30.47
CA ARG A 178 13.69 -6.70 -30.07
C ARG A 178 13.45 -6.46 -28.57
N TYR A 179 14.50 -5.94 -27.93
CA TYR A 179 14.58 -5.57 -26.52
C TYR A 179 13.41 -4.70 -26.03
N GLU A 180 12.92 -3.76 -26.83
CA GLU A 180 11.82 -2.85 -26.44
C GLU A 180 10.44 -3.52 -26.39
N ARG A 181 10.12 -4.44 -27.32
CA ARG A 181 8.84 -5.19 -27.26
C ARG A 181 8.83 -6.15 -26.08
N ASN A 182 9.95 -6.78 -25.78
CA ASN A 182 10.07 -7.69 -24.65
C ASN A 182 9.88 -6.97 -23.31
N LEU A 183 10.43 -5.76 -23.16
CA LEU A 183 10.26 -4.98 -21.92
C LEU A 183 8.82 -4.52 -21.72
N ASP A 184 8.14 -4.09 -22.79
CA ASP A 184 6.74 -3.67 -22.70
C ASP A 184 5.82 -4.86 -22.39
N GLU A 185 6.07 -6.04 -22.99
CA GLU A 185 5.36 -7.29 -22.69
C GLU A 185 5.56 -7.76 -21.23
N ILE A 186 6.78 -7.67 -20.70
CA ILE A 186 7.09 -7.96 -19.28
C ILE A 186 6.39 -6.96 -18.35
N SER A 187 6.30 -5.70 -18.79
CA SER A 187 5.60 -4.64 -18.05
C SER A 187 4.07 -4.69 -18.22
N SER A 188 3.54 -5.57 -19.07
CA SER A 188 2.11 -5.60 -19.45
C SER A 188 1.62 -4.30 -20.10
N GLY A 189 2.41 -3.68 -20.99
CA GLY A 189 2.07 -2.45 -21.71
C GLY A 189 2.25 -1.16 -20.89
N ARG A 190 2.82 -1.26 -19.68
CA ARG A 190 2.96 -0.11 -18.76
C ARG A 190 4.00 0.89 -19.26
N LEU A 191 5.08 0.44 -19.90
CA LEU A 191 6.12 1.35 -20.40
C LEU A 191 5.59 2.24 -21.52
N TYR A 192 4.83 1.65 -22.46
CA TYR A 192 4.17 2.43 -23.51
C TYR A 192 3.19 3.45 -22.92
N LEU A 193 2.38 3.02 -21.95
CA LEU A 193 1.41 3.87 -21.26
C LEU A 193 2.11 5.02 -20.53
N ASP A 194 3.12 4.74 -19.70
CA ASP A 194 3.83 5.77 -18.94
C ASP A 194 4.55 6.75 -19.88
N LYS A 195 5.09 6.29 -21.01
CA LYS A 195 5.65 7.18 -22.04
C LYS A 195 4.59 8.12 -22.62
N TYR A 196 3.42 7.59 -22.97
CA TYR A 196 2.30 8.38 -23.48
C TYR A 196 1.89 9.48 -22.50
N TYR A 197 1.73 9.13 -21.22
CA TYR A 197 1.36 10.08 -20.17
C TYR A 197 2.45 11.13 -19.92
N TYR A 198 3.73 10.75 -20.02
CA TYR A 198 4.83 11.70 -19.94
C TYR A 198 4.79 12.74 -21.07
N GLU A 199 4.54 12.31 -22.30
CA GLU A 199 4.37 13.22 -23.45
C GLU A 199 3.17 14.15 -23.27
N LYS A 200 2.08 13.68 -22.66
CA LYS A 200 0.93 14.53 -22.31
C LYS A 200 1.31 15.55 -21.25
N PHE A 201 1.99 15.15 -20.17
CA PHE A 201 2.47 16.09 -19.15
C PHE A 201 3.28 17.25 -19.76
N LEU A 202 4.19 16.96 -20.68
CA LEU A 202 5.03 17.98 -21.32
C LEU A 202 4.22 19.03 -22.10
N LYS A 203 3.01 18.71 -22.55
CA LYS A 203 2.11 19.65 -23.26
C LYS A 203 1.38 20.61 -22.32
N ARG A 204 1.07 20.21 -21.08
CA ARG A 204 0.38 21.05 -20.07
C ARG A 204 1.02 20.89 -18.67
N PRO A 205 2.28 21.30 -18.47
CA PRO A 205 3.04 20.92 -17.29
C PRO A 205 2.58 21.59 -15.99
N LEU A 206 2.08 22.83 -16.05
CA LEU A 206 1.79 23.60 -14.83
C LEU A 206 0.46 23.19 -14.17
N PHE A 207 -0.60 23.04 -14.98
CA PHE A 207 -1.98 22.84 -14.51
C PHE A 207 -2.59 21.50 -14.91
N GLY A 208 -1.91 20.72 -15.78
CA GLY A 208 -2.42 19.42 -16.22
C GLY A 208 -3.67 19.52 -17.10
N TYR A 209 -4.45 18.45 -17.09
CA TYR A 209 -5.63 18.22 -17.93
C TYR A 209 -6.95 18.14 -17.15
N GLY A 210 -6.92 18.32 -15.82
CA GLY A 210 -8.07 18.06 -14.94
C GLY A 210 -8.13 16.60 -14.46
N PHE A 211 -9.05 16.30 -13.55
CA PHE A 211 -9.31 14.94 -13.03
C PHE A 211 -10.53 14.32 -13.73
N GLY A 212 -10.59 12.98 -13.76
CA GLY A 212 -11.70 12.23 -14.37
C GLY A 212 -11.44 11.80 -15.81
N GLU A 213 -12.51 11.42 -16.52
CA GLU A 213 -12.45 11.09 -17.95
C GLU A 213 -12.10 12.33 -18.77
N LYS A 214 -11.19 12.16 -19.74
CA LYS A 214 -10.66 13.25 -20.55
C LYS A 214 -10.81 12.91 -22.01
N GLU A 215 -11.59 13.70 -22.73
CA GLU A 215 -11.70 13.60 -24.18
C GLU A 215 -10.33 13.71 -24.89
N GLU A 216 -9.37 14.37 -24.24
CA GLU A 216 -8.02 14.63 -24.76
C GLU A 216 -7.05 13.45 -24.56
N MET A 217 -7.49 12.38 -23.88
CA MET A 217 -6.75 11.12 -23.69
C MET A 217 -7.26 10.06 -24.67
N GLU A 218 -6.38 9.59 -25.54
CA GLU A 218 -6.69 8.56 -26.55
C GLU A 218 -6.76 7.16 -25.95
N LEU A 219 -6.24 6.97 -24.74
CA LEU A 219 -6.21 5.69 -24.05
C LEU A 219 -7.23 5.74 -22.91
N SER A 220 -8.15 4.76 -22.89
CA SER A 220 -9.09 4.54 -21.79
C SER A 220 -8.44 4.00 -20.51
N LEU A 221 -7.11 3.81 -20.53
CA LEU A 221 -6.32 3.25 -19.44
C LEU A 221 -5.55 4.37 -18.73
N ASP A 222 -5.70 4.43 -17.41
CA ASP A 222 -5.00 5.38 -16.54
C ASP A 222 -3.50 5.04 -16.41
N ALA A 223 -2.67 6.08 -16.25
CA ALA A 223 -1.26 5.90 -15.89
C ALA A 223 -1.12 5.03 -14.64
N HIS A 224 -0.23 4.05 -14.69
CA HIS A 224 -0.07 3.09 -13.61
C HIS A 224 0.72 3.67 -12.43
N ILE A 225 1.61 4.63 -12.71
CA ILE A 225 2.36 5.39 -11.70
C ILE A 225 1.49 6.55 -11.21
N ILE A 226 1.09 6.51 -9.93
CA ILE A 226 0.18 7.53 -9.36
C ILE A 226 0.76 8.95 -9.44
N TRP A 227 2.08 9.09 -9.31
CA TRP A 227 2.75 10.38 -9.37
C TRP A 227 2.70 10.98 -10.77
N LEU A 228 2.87 10.13 -11.79
CA LEU A 228 2.73 10.55 -13.17
C LEU A 228 1.28 10.94 -13.47
N ARG A 229 0.30 10.15 -12.99
CA ARG A 229 -1.12 10.49 -13.06
C ARG A 229 -1.40 11.85 -12.43
N ASN A 230 -1.01 12.07 -11.18
CA ASN A 230 -1.22 13.33 -10.47
C ASN A 230 -0.63 14.54 -11.21
N VAL A 231 0.54 14.38 -11.81
CA VAL A 231 1.20 15.42 -12.60
C VAL A 231 0.50 15.67 -13.93
N VAL A 232 -0.05 14.65 -14.58
CA VAL A 232 -0.84 14.82 -15.83
C VAL A 232 -2.22 15.40 -15.53
N ASP A 233 -2.84 15.00 -14.43
CA ASP A 233 -4.18 15.42 -14.03
C ASP A 233 -4.15 16.85 -13.51
N GLY A 234 -3.36 17.14 -12.47
CA GLY A 234 -3.34 18.44 -11.79
C GLY A 234 -2.11 19.31 -12.06
N GLY A 235 -1.16 18.85 -12.88
CA GLY A 235 0.08 19.59 -13.17
C GLY A 235 1.07 19.63 -11.99
N LEU A 236 2.17 20.36 -12.21
CA LEU A 236 3.20 20.58 -11.20
C LEU A 236 2.65 21.27 -9.95
N ILE A 237 1.68 22.17 -10.10
CA ILE A 237 1.11 22.90 -8.96
C ILE A 237 0.42 21.93 -7.99
N TYR A 238 -0.44 21.06 -8.50
CA TYR A 238 -1.09 20.03 -7.69
C TYR A 238 -0.09 19.04 -7.10
N PHE A 239 0.88 18.60 -7.90
CA PHE A 239 1.93 17.69 -7.44
C PHE A 239 2.74 18.27 -6.28
N PHE A 240 3.18 19.54 -6.38
CA PHE A 240 3.92 20.19 -5.29
C PHE A 240 3.06 20.43 -4.06
N PHE A 241 1.77 20.71 -4.24
CA PHE A 241 0.83 20.80 -3.12
C PHE A 241 0.71 19.47 -2.36
N LEU A 242 0.52 18.36 -3.09
CA LEU A 242 0.51 17.02 -2.50
C LEU A 242 1.85 16.71 -1.81
N LEU A 243 2.97 16.96 -2.47
CA LEU A 243 4.30 16.72 -1.91
C LEU A 243 4.52 17.51 -0.62
N TYR A 244 4.13 18.79 -0.60
CA TYR A 244 4.16 19.62 0.59
C TYR A 244 3.33 19.01 1.73
N PHE A 245 2.11 18.54 1.43
CA PHE A 245 1.25 17.89 2.42
C PHE A 245 1.89 16.62 3.03
N PHE A 246 2.45 15.73 2.19
CA PHE A 246 3.19 14.55 2.65
C PHE A 246 4.40 14.92 3.51
N ILE A 247 5.16 15.95 3.12
CA ILE A 247 6.31 16.47 3.88
C ILE A 247 5.87 16.97 5.25
N GLU A 248 4.77 17.73 5.33
CA GLU A 248 4.27 18.26 6.59
C GLU A 248 3.75 17.17 7.54
N ILE A 249 3.04 16.16 7.01
CA ILE A 249 2.64 14.99 7.79
C ILE A 249 3.88 14.25 8.32
N PHE A 250 4.86 14.01 7.44
CA PHE A 250 6.10 13.33 7.82
C PHE A 250 6.84 14.08 8.93
N LYS A 251 7.00 15.40 8.80
CA LYS A 251 7.61 16.25 9.84
C LYS A 251 6.82 16.19 11.14
N LYS A 252 5.49 16.31 11.09
CA LYS A 252 4.62 16.28 12.28
C LYS A 252 4.74 14.96 13.03
N ILE A 253 4.72 13.81 12.35
CA ILE A 253 4.86 12.49 12.98
C ILE A 253 6.29 12.28 13.50
N ARG A 254 7.31 12.60 12.69
CA ARG A 254 8.73 12.49 13.10
C ARG A 254 9.02 13.26 14.38
N ASN A 255 8.45 14.46 14.49
CA ASN A 255 8.64 15.37 15.62
C ASN A 255 7.60 15.13 16.74
N ASN A 256 6.73 14.13 16.62
CA ASN A 256 5.78 13.80 17.67
C ASN A 256 6.50 13.10 18.84
N PHE A 257 6.80 13.87 19.89
CA PHE A 257 7.50 13.38 21.06
C PHE A 257 6.71 12.33 21.86
N THR A 258 5.38 12.27 21.71
CA THR A 258 4.55 11.27 22.41
C THR A 258 4.67 9.87 21.81
N LEU A 259 5.28 9.72 20.62
CA LEU A 259 5.45 8.42 19.98
C LEU A 259 6.63 7.64 20.56
N LYS A 260 6.35 6.40 20.95
CA LYS A 260 7.35 5.41 21.37
C LYS A 260 8.28 5.06 20.21
N ARG A 261 9.50 4.58 20.53
CA ARG A 261 10.51 4.20 19.53
C ARG A 261 9.97 3.24 18.47
N GLU A 262 9.22 2.23 18.88
CA GLU A 262 8.70 1.22 17.94
C GLU A 262 7.52 1.75 17.10
N GLU A 263 6.75 2.73 17.60
CA GLU A 263 5.72 3.42 16.81
C GLU A 263 6.34 4.28 15.71
N ARG A 264 7.44 4.99 16.01
CA ARG A 264 8.18 5.76 14.99
C ARG A 264 8.75 4.85 13.90
N LYS A 265 9.27 3.67 14.28
CA LYS A 265 9.74 2.68 13.30
C LYS A 265 8.60 2.12 12.46
N PHE A 266 7.46 1.83 13.09
CA PHE A 266 6.24 1.41 12.39
C PHE A 266 5.80 2.46 11.37
N PHE A 267 5.80 3.75 11.75
CA PHE A 267 5.55 4.85 10.83
C PHE A 267 6.49 4.83 9.63
N TYR A 268 7.81 4.75 9.84
CA TYR A 268 8.76 4.75 8.72
C TYR A 268 8.57 3.55 7.80
N ILE A 269 8.37 2.36 8.38
CA ILE A 269 8.09 1.14 7.61
C ILE A 269 6.87 1.36 6.75
N LEU A 270 5.73 1.73 7.34
CA LEU A 270 4.47 1.98 6.65
C LEU A 270 4.65 3.03 5.54
N PHE A 271 5.20 4.20 5.89
CA PHE A 271 5.39 5.33 4.97
C PHE A 271 6.22 4.95 3.74
N PHE A 272 7.40 4.36 3.93
CA PHE A 272 8.26 4.00 2.81
C PHE A 272 7.71 2.82 2.00
N SER A 273 7.08 1.84 2.65
CA SER A 273 6.45 0.73 1.92
C SER A 273 5.28 1.18 1.05
N THR A 274 4.46 2.11 1.56
CA THR A 274 3.35 2.70 0.79
C THR A 274 3.87 3.58 -0.35
N LEU A 275 4.95 4.35 -0.11
CA LEU A 275 5.62 5.10 -1.17
C LEU A 275 6.13 4.17 -2.29
N ILE A 276 6.72 3.02 -1.96
CA ILE A 276 7.15 2.03 -2.97
C ILE A 276 5.96 1.54 -3.80
N ILE A 277 4.85 1.17 -3.16
CA ILE A 277 3.66 0.69 -3.89
C ILE A 277 3.12 1.74 -4.85
N THR A 278 3.22 3.03 -4.54
CA THR A 278 2.69 4.08 -5.42
C THR A 278 3.40 4.21 -6.77
N PHE A 279 4.59 3.61 -6.91
CA PHE A 279 5.28 3.46 -8.19
C PHE A 279 4.90 2.19 -8.94
N LEU A 280 4.27 1.25 -8.26
CA LEU A 280 3.98 -0.08 -8.80
C LEU A 280 2.50 -0.30 -9.09
N GLU A 281 1.62 0.46 -8.42
CA GLU A 281 0.17 0.31 -8.46
C GLU A 281 -0.54 1.68 -8.45
N PRO A 282 -1.54 1.88 -9.34
CA PRO A 282 -2.29 3.11 -9.44
C PRO A 282 -3.22 3.22 -8.26
N ASN A 283 -3.52 4.45 -7.89
CA ASN A 283 -4.57 4.78 -6.93
C ASN A 283 -4.38 4.20 -5.52
N TYR A 284 -3.17 3.79 -5.12
CA TYR A 284 -2.99 3.16 -3.80
C TYR A 284 -2.97 4.15 -2.61
N LEU A 285 -2.61 5.41 -2.87
CA LEU A 285 -2.57 6.49 -1.86
C LEU A 285 -3.63 7.58 -2.07
N ILE A 286 -4.12 7.73 -3.30
CA ILE A 286 -5.10 8.73 -3.73
C ILE A 286 -5.95 8.12 -4.88
N GLY A 287 -7.26 7.91 -4.70
CA GLY A 287 -8.16 7.32 -5.71
C GLY A 287 -8.63 5.86 -5.51
N SER A 288 -8.27 5.17 -4.41
CA SER A 288 -8.78 3.85 -4.01
C SER A 288 -9.05 3.76 -2.51
N VAL A 289 -10.34 3.74 -2.17
CA VAL A 289 -10.87 3.67 -0.80
C VAL A 289 -10.26 2.52 0.03
N GLN A 290 -9.96 1.37 -0.59
CA GLN A 290 -9.56 0.16 0.13
C GLN A 290 -8.17 0.28 0.79
N GLY A 291 -7.17 0.79 0.06
CA GLY A 291 -5.82 0.98 0.59
C GLY A 291 -5.66 2.28 1.37
N GLU A 292 -6.34 3.33 0.92
CA GLU A 292 -6.27 4.66 1.49
C GLU A 292 -6.82 4.73 2.89
N PHE A 293 -7.99 4.13 3.11
CA PHE A 293 -8.64 4.22 4.41
C PHE A 293 -7.73 3.67 5.51
N VAL A 294 -7.11 2.50 5.31
CA VAL A 294 -6.24 1.87 6.32
C VAL A 294 -4.96 2.68 6.52
N TYR A 295 -4.32 3.14 5.44
CA TYR A 295 -3.12 3.97 5.54
C TYR A 295 -3.39 5.28 6.28
N TRP A 296 -4.40 6.04 5.86
CA TRP A 296 -4.72 7.34 6.45
C TRP A 296 -5.27 7.22 7.87
N PHE A 297 -6.01 6.14 8.14
CA PHE A 297 -6.37 5.74 9.50
C PHE A 297 -5.15 5.61 10.39
N LEU A 298 -4.08 4.96 9.92
CA LEU A 298 -2.88 4.79 10.74
C LEU A 298 -2.09 6.07 10.93
N ILE A 299 -1.93 6.83 9.86
CA ILE A 299 -1.30 8.15 9.91
C ILE A 299 -2.01 9.03 10.94
N SER A 300 -3.34 8.96 11.02
CA SER A 300 -4.11 9.71 12.01
C SER A 300 -3.79 9.33 13.46
N LEU A 301 -3.68 8.03 13.75
CA LEU A 301 -3.33 7.54 15.09
C LEU A 301 -1.94 8.02 15.50
N LEU A 302 -1.01 8.07 14.55
CA LEU A 302 0.36 8.52 14.79
C LEU A 302 0.46 10.04 14.96
N LEU A 303 -0.42 10.80 14.32
CA LEU A 303 -0.53 12.26 14.49
C LEU A 303 -1.14 12.67 15.83
N LYS A 304 -1.99 11.84 16.43
CA LYS A 304 -2.62 12.13 17.72
C LYS A 304 -1.55 12.34 18.80
N ARG A 305 -1.50 13.53 19.39
CA ARG A 305 -0.74 13.81 20.61
C ARG A 305 -1.57 13.33 21.78
N GLU A 306 -0.98 12.52 22.66
CA GLU A 306 -1.61 12.31 23.96
C GLU A 306 -1.64 13.68 24.66
N ARG A 307 -2.84 14.19 24.94
CA ARG A 307 -2.96 15.28 25.90
C ARG A 307 -2.43 14.68 27.20
N THR A 308 -1.29 15.17 27.67
CA THR A 308 -0.93 15.05 29.07
C THR A 308 -2.15 15.52 29.83
N ILE A 309 -2.89 14.60 30.45
CA ILE A 309 -3.93 14.94 31.39
C ILE A 309 -3.18 15.75 32.43
N SER A 310 -3.39 17.06 32.43
CA SER A 310 -2.92 17.95 33.47
C SER A 310 -3.36 17.32 34.78
N ASN A 311 -2.40 16.83 35.57
CA ASN A 311 -2.65 16.28 36.90
C ASN A 311 -3.52 17.31 37.65
N PRO A 312 -4.80 17.02 37.97
CA PRO A 312 -5.62 17.95 38.74
C PRO A 312 -4.99 18.24 40.11
N SER A 313 -4.22 17.28 40.63
CA SER A 313 -3.49 17.35 41.90
C SER A 313 -2.34 18.36 41.96
N LEU A 314 -1.93 18.96 40.83
CA LEU A 314 -0.93 20.03 40.80
C LEU A 314 -1.55 21.43 40.81
N ASN A 315 -2.83 21.57 40.42
CA ASN A 315 -3.53 22.86 40.46
C ASN A 315 -4.13 23.19 41.84
N GLU A 316 -4.43 22.20 42.68
CA GLU A 316 -4.89 22.45 44.06
C GLU A 316 -3.76 22.94 44.98
N LYS A 317 -2.50 22.58 44.71
CA LYS A 317 -1.34 23.02 45.52
C LYS A 317 -0.78 24.40 45.15
N MET A 318 -1.25 25.02 44.07
CA MET A 318 -0.88 26.41 43.74
C MET A 318 -1.98 27.42 44.12
N LEU A 319 -3.09 26.95 44.68
CA LEU A 319 -4.21 27.77 45.15
C LEU A 319 -4.47 27.64 46.67
N SER A 320 -3.59 26.98 47.40
CA SER A 320 -3.58 26.89 48.88
C SER A 320 -2.33 27.56 49.44
#